data_AF-A0A0D2YII8-F1
#
_entry.id   AF-A0A0D2YII8-F1
#
_cell.length_a   1.000
_cell.length_b   1.000
_cell.length_c   1.000
_cell.angle_alpha   90.00
_cell.angle_beta   90.00
_cell.angle_gamma   90.00
#
_symmetry.space_group_name_H-M   'P 1'
#
loop_
_entity.id
_entity.type
_entity.pdbx_description
1 polymer ?
#
loop_
_entity_poly.entity_id
_entity_poly.type
_entity_poly.pdbx_seq_one_letter_code
_entity_poly.pdbx_strand_id
1 'polypeptide(L)'
;MAVINPSWSYWVGAFFAQILLPFSIDVLFTVGLIIVTEVFPEKNQSVAGAVFNTAAQFGNALGLAIVQVVSAAVTNQKINPKSPEALLEGYRASFWTLFSLMLVCVLVAALGLRGAGKVGSKRD
;
A
#
# COMPACT_ATOMS: atom_id res chain seq x y z
N MET A 1 10.35 2.49 8.33
CA MET A 1 10.69 3.92 8.16
C MET A 1 10.16 4.80 9.30
N ALA A 2 8.98 4.56 9.88
CA ALA A 2 8.39 5.41 10.94
C ALA A 2 9.28 5.61 12.20
N VAL A 3 10.12 4.63 12.55
CA VAL A 3 11.02 4.68 13.72
C VAL A 3 12.47 5.00 13.35
N ILE A 4 12.76 5.32 12.08
CA ILE A 4 14.14 5.52 11.65
C ILE A 4 14.73 6.78 12.29
N ASN A 5 15.96 6.68 12.79
CA ASN A 5 16.75 7.81 13.24
C ASN A 5 17.72 8.21 12.10
N PRO A 6 17.78 9.50 11.71
CA PRO A 6 18.76 9.97 10.72
C PRO A 6 20.21 9.67 11.07
N SER A 7 20.54 9.42 12.35
CA SER A 7 21.88 9.06 12.79
C SER A 7 22.26 7.60 12.50
N TRP A 8 21.31 6.75 12.11
CA TRP A 8 21.58 5.34 11.82
C TRP A 8 22.10 5.15 10.40
N SER A 9 23.03 4.20 10.24
CA SER A 9 23.52 3.80 8.92
C SER A 9 22.40 3.18 8.09
N TYR A 10 22.41 3.46 6.79
CA TYR A 10 21.46 2.95 5.79
C TYR A 10 21.20 1.44 5.93
N TRP A 11 22.26 0.68 6.19
CA TRP A 11 22.25 -0.78 6.28
C TRP A 11 21.46 -1.35 7.46
N VAL A 12 21.26 -0.57 8.52
CA VAL A 12 20.60 -1.04 9.75
C VAL A 12 19.08 -0.93 9.65
N GLY A 13 18.57 0.09 8.94
CA GLY A 13 17.13 0.38 8.90
C GLY A 13 16.54 0.45 7.50
N ALA A 14 17.10 1.30 6.64
CA ALA A 14 16.51 1.60 5.33
C ALA A 14 16.62 0.41 4.37
N PHE A 15 17.73 -0.33 4.40
CA PHE A 15 17.98 -1.46 3.50
C PHE A 15 16.90 -2.55 3.60
N PHE A 16 16.61 -3.03 4.80
CA PHE A 16 15.57 -4.06 5.01
C PHE A 16 14.18 -3.55 4.63
N ALA A 17 13.88 -2.27 4.90
CA ALA A 17 12.64 -1.67 4.47
C ALA A 17 12.52 -1.64 2.93
N GLN A 18 13.59 -1.32 2.21
CA GLN A 18 13.58 -1.29 0.74
C GLN A 18 13.42 -2.66 0.11
N ILE A 19 14.03 -3.71 0.69
CA ILE A 19 13.87 -5.08 0.19
C ILE A 19 12.43 -5.57 0.38
N LEU A 20 11.79 -5.24 1.50
CA LEU A 20 10.44 -5.72 1.81
C LEU A 20 9.33 -4.99 1.05
N LEU A 21 9.57 -3.77 0.57
CA LEU A 21 8.58 -2.99 -0.19
C LEU A 21 8.02 -3.72 -1.43
N PRO A 22 8.84 -4.18 -2.39
CA PRO A 22 8.34 -4.77 -3.63
C PRO A 22 7.55 -6.07 -3.40
N PHE A 23 7.91 -6.90 -2.41
CA PHE A 23 7.19 -8.14 -2.12
C PHE A 23 5.70 -7.93 -1.91
N SER A 24 5.31 -6.85 -1.23
CA SER A 24 3.89 -6.57 -0.98
C SER A 24 3.15 -6.20 -2.26
N ILE A 25 3.74 -5.35 -3.09
CA ILE A 25 3.12 -4.83 -4.31
C ILE A 25 3.00 -5.95 -5.35
N ASP A 26 4.09 -6.66 -5.60
CA ASP A 26 4.15 -7.69 -6.65
C ASP A 26 3.21 -8.84 -6.32
N VAL A 27 3.23 -9.34 -5.08
CA VAL A 27 2.36 -10.45 -4.67
C VAL A 27 0.89 -10.04 -4.72
N LEU A 28 0.53 -8.88 -4.18
CA LEU A 28 -0.88 -8.43 -4.16
C LEU A 28 -1.40 -8.15 -5.57
N PHE A 29 -0.59 -7.51 -6.42
CA PHE A 29 -1.01 -7.19 -7.77
C PHE A 29 -1.14 -8.45 -8.63
N THR A 30 -0.15 -9.35 -8.59
CA THR A 30 -0.19 -10.61 -9.37
C THR A 30 -1.33 -11.51 -8.91
N VAL A 31 -1.45 -11.78 -7.60
CA VAL A 31 -2.49 -12.68 -7.07
C VAL A 31 -3.88 -12.05 -7.24
N GLY A 32 -4.03 -10.76 -6.96
CA GLY A 32 -5.29 -10.04 -7.10
C GLY A 32 -5.79 -10.03 -8.55
N LEU A 33 -4.90 -9.80 -9.51
CA LEU A 33 -5.24 -9.82 -10.93
C LEU A 33 -5.73 -11.21 -11.36
N ILE A 34 -5.01 -12.28 -10.99
CA ILE A 34 -5.39 -13.67 -11.31
C ILE A 34 -6.80 -13.97 -10.76
N ILE A 35 -7.01 -13.72 -9.47
CA ILE A 35 -8.30 -13.97 -8.80
C ILE A 35 -9.42 -13.22 -9.51
N VAL A 36 -9.23 -11.94 -9.83
CA VAL A 36 -10.26 -11.14 -10.50
C VAL A 36 -10.54 -11.69 -11.90
N THR A 37 -9.50 -12.01 -12.68
CA THR A 37 -9.68 -12.52 -14.05
C THR A 37 -10.32 -13.90 -14.10
N GLU A 38 -10.00 -14.81 -13.18
CA GLU A 38 -10.56 -16.18 -13.16
C GLU A 38 -12.07 -16.23 -12.92
N VAL A 39 -12.65 -15.21 -12.29
CA VAL A 39 -14.10 -15.12 -12.06
C VAL A 39 -14.86 -14.80 -13.36
N PHE A 40 -14.18 -14.26 -14.38
CA PHE A 40 -14.80 -13.89 -15.65
C PHE A 40 -14.51 -14.92 -16.76
N PRO A 41 -15.44 -15.10 -17.72
CA PRO A 41 -15.21 -15.88 -18.94
C PRO A 41 -14.02 -15.34 -19.74
N GLU A 42 -13.27 -16.20 -20.44
CA GLU A 42 -12.05 -15.85 -21.20
C GLU A 42 -12.20 -14.59 -22.07
N LYS A 43 -13.33 -14.47 -22.79
CA LYS A 43 -13.62 -13.30 -23.65
C LYS A 43 -13.63 -11.95 -22.91
N ASN A 44 -13.86 -11.95 -21.60
CA ASN A 44 -14.01 -10.77 -20.76
C ASN A 44 -12.82 -10.57 -19.80
N GLN A 45 -11.84 -11.47 -19.78
CA GLN A 45 -10.69 -11.39 -18.85
C GLN A 45 -9.83 -10.15 -19.11
N SER A 46 -9.66 -9.75 -20.38
CA SER A 46 -8.94 -8.53 -20.75
C SER A 46 -9.62 -7.28 -20.17
N VAL A 47 -10.95 -7.22 -20.22
CA VAL A 47 -11.73 -6.10 -19.65
C VAL A 47 -11.66 -6.12 -18.12
N ALA A 48 -11.76 -7.30 -17.50
CA ALA A 48 -11.62 -7.45 -16.05
C ALA A 48 -10.23 -7.00 -15.55
N GLY A 49 -9.17 -7.37 -16.27
CA GLY A 49 -7.81 -6.93 -15.98
C GLY A 49 -7.62 -5.42 -16.17
N ALA A 50 -8.21 -4.83 -17.20
CA ALA A 50 -8.20 -3.38 -17.41
C ALA A 50 -8.87 -2.63 -16.25
N VAL A 51 -10.06 -3.08 -15.81
CA VAL A 51 -10.77 -2.50 -14.66
C VAL A 51 -9.96 -2.64 -13.38
N PHE A 52 -9.35 -3.81 -13.13
CA PHE A 52 -8.47 -4.01 -11.98
C PHE A 52 -7.29 -3.04 -11.99
N ASN A 53 -6.64 -2.86 -13.14
CA ASN A 53 -5.51 -1.94 -13.27
C ASN A 53 -5.94 -0.48 -13.05
N THR A 54 -7.10 -0.06 -13.56
CA THR A 54 -7.65 1.28 -13.28
C THR A 54 -7.93 1.47 -11.79
N ALA A 55 -8.51 0.48 -11.11
CA ALA A 55 -8.74 0.52 -9.68
C ALA A 55 -7.42 0.60 -8.89
N ALA A 56 -6.40 -0.14 -9.29
CA ALA A 56 -5.07 -0.11 -8.68
C ALA A 56 -4.41 1.27 -8.82
N GLN A 57 -4.44 1.86 -10.01
CA GLN A 57 -3.89 3.20 -10.25
C GLN A 57 -4.64 4.28 -9.48
N PHE A 58 -5.97 4.19 -9.42
CA PHE A 58 -6.78 5.08 -8.59
C PHE A 58 -6.43 4.97 -7.10
N GLY A 59 -6.30 3.73 -6.59
CA GLY A 59 -5.90 3.47 -5.22
C GLY A 59 -4.51 4.05 -4.89
N ASN A 60 -3.56 3.93 -5.82
CA ASN A 60 -2.23 4.52 -5.68
C ASN A 60 -2.30 6.06 -5.58
N ALA A 61 -3.05 6.70 -6.48
CA ALA A 61 -3.24 8.16 -6.44
C ALA A 61 -3.89 8.63 -5.13
N LEU A 62 -4.90 7.91 -4.65
CA LEU A 62 -5.57 8.19 -3.37
C LEU A 62 -4.61 8.03 -2.19
N GLY A 63 -3.82 6.96 -2.16
CA GLY A 63 -2.83 6.70 -1.12
C GLY A 63 -1.78 7.81 -1.04
N LEU A 64 -1.25 8.24 -2.20
CA LEU A 64 -0.30 9.36 -2.29
C LEU A 64 -0.92 10.67 -1.81
N ALA A 65 -2.18 10.95 -2.17
CA ALA A 65 -2.87 12.15 -1.72
C ALA A 65 -3.04 12.19 -0.19
N ILE A 66 -3.44 11.06 0.42
CA ILE A 66 -3.57 10.95 1.88
C ILE A 66 -2.22 11.20 2.57
N VAL A 67 -1.16 10.53 2.10
CA VAL A 67 0.19 10.70 2.63
C VAL A 67 0.64 12.16 2.53
N GLN A 68 0.41 12.81 1.40
CA GLN A 68 0.78 14.20 1.18
C GLN A 68 0.05 15.14 2.14
N VAL A 69 -1.26 14.94 2.32
CA VAL A 69 -2.08 15.74 3.25
C VAL A 69 -1.61 15.55 4.69
N VAL A 70 -1.36 14.32 5.12
CA VAL A 70 -0.88 14.04 6.49
C VAL A 70 0.50 14.66 6.72
N SER A 71 1.44 14.49 5.77
CA SER A 71 2.77 15.06 5.84
C SER A 71 2.72 16.58 5.98
N ALA A 72 1.93 17.24 5.11
CA ALA A 72 1.77 18.70 5.13
C ALA A 72 1.08 19.19 6.41
N ALA A 73 0.04 18.50 6.86
CA ALA A 73 -0.71 18.86 8.06
C ALA A 73 0.17 18.82 9.31
N VAL A 74 0.94 17.76 9.51
CA VAL A 74 1.82 17.59 10.68
C VAL A 74 3.02 18.53 10.62
N THR A 75 3.60 18.74 9.43
CA THR A 75 4.73 19.67 9.24
C THR A 75 4.31 21.11 9.54
N ASN A 76 3.14 21.55 9.06
CA ASN A 76 2.64 22.91 9.22
C ASN A 76 2.13 23.25 10.63
N GLN A 77 1.94 22.25 11.50
CA GLN A 77 1.58 22.47 12.91
C GLN A 77 2.77 22.97 13.76
N LYS A 78 4.00 22.91 13.24
CA LYS A 78 5.20 23.35 13.97
C LYS A 78 5.46 24.84 13.73
N ILE A 79 6.02 25.50 14.76
CA ILE A 79 6.35 26.94 14.75
C ILE A 79 7.32 27.30 13.61
N ASN A 80 8.25 26.39 13.27
CA ASN A 80 9.11 26.52 12.10
C ASN A 80 8.93 25.32 11.15
N PRO A 81 7.99 25.40 10.19
CA PRO A 81 7.66 24.28 9.30
C PRO A 81 8.76 23.95 8.28
N LYS A 82 9.77 24.82 8.14
CA LYS A 82 10.95 24.56 7.29
C LYS A 82 12.10 23.88 8.03
N SER A 83 11.97 23.65 9.34
CA SER A 83 12.99 22.95 10.11
C SER A 83 13.10 21.47 9.69
N PRO A 84 14.31 20.90 9.60
CA PRO A 84 14.49 19.48 9.30
C PRO A 84 13.72 18.56 10.26
N GLU A 85 13.57 18.98 11.51
CA GLU A 85 12.83 18.25 12.55
C GLU A 85 11.33 18.20 12.24
N ALA A 86 10.73 19.32 11.82
CA ALA A 86 9.31 19.38 11.44
C ALA A 86 9.00 18.47 10.24
N LEU A 87 9.88 18.46 9.23
CA LEU A 87 9.74 17.58 8.05
C LEU A 87 9.85 16.10 8.43
N LEU A 88 10.81 15.75 9.30
CA LEU A 88 10.99 14.39 9.80
C LEU A 88 9.75 13.90 10.53
N GLU A 89 9.13 14.75 11.35
CA GLU A 89 7.92 14.40 12.08
C GLU A 89 6.72 14.20 11.14
N GLY A 90 6.58 15.04 10.10
CA GLY A 90 5.60 14.86 9.03
C GLY A 90 5.77 13.53 8.28
N TYR A 91 7.00 13.15 7.96
CA TYR A 91 7.28 11.84 7.36
C TYR A 91 6.98 10.68 8.30
N ARG A 92 7.36 10.78 9.58
CA ARG A 92 7.06 9.73 10.58
C ARG A 92 5.56 9.52 10.74
N ALA A 93 4.78 10.61 10.83
CA ALA A 93 3.33 10.54 10.89
C ALA A 93 2.75 9.89 9.62
N SER A 94 3.26 10.25 8.45
CA SER A 94 2.86 9.64 7.17
C SER A 94 3.10 8.13 7.14
N PHE A 95 4.25 7.66 7.64
CA PHE A 95 4.53 6.22 7.72
C PHE A 95 3.63 5.49 8.71
N TRP A 96 3.24 6.12 9.82
CA TRP A 96 2.23 5.55 10.73
C TRP A 96 0.85 5.47 10.09
N THR A 97 0.46 6.47 9.29
CA THR A 97 -0.78 6.43 8.52
C THR A 97 -0.77 5.28 7.51
N LEU A 98 0.33 5.09 6.78
CA LEU A 98 0.49 3.96 5.85
C LEU A 98 0.40 2.61 6.57
N PHE A 99 1.00 2.50 7.75
CA PHE A 99 0.91 1.28 8.56
C PHE A 99 -0.53 0.99 9.00
N SER A 100 -1.26 1.99 9.48
CA SER A 100 -2.67 1.86 9.84
C SER A 100 -3.54 1.49 8.65
N LEU A 101 -3.30 2.10 7.48
CA LEU A 101 -4.02 1.76 6.24
C LEU A 101 -3.76 0.30 5.84
N MET A 102 -2.53 -0.18 5.94
CA MET A 102 -2.19 -1.57 5.67
C MET A 102 -2.88 -2.55 6.64
N LEU A 103 -3.00 -2.20 7.92
CA LEU A 103 -3.77 -3.02 8.87
C LEU A 103 -5.25 -3.09 8.48
N VAL A 104 -5.85 -1.99 8.05
CA VAL A 104 -7.22 -1.97 7.53
C VAL A 104 -7.33 -2.86 6.29
N CYS A 105 -6.38 -2.78 5.35
CA CYS A 105 -6.36 -3.66 4.19
C CYS A 105 -6.28 -5.14 4.58
N VAL A 106 -5.45 -5.51 5.56
CA VAL A 106 -5.35 -6.88 6.08
C VAL A 106 -6.69 -7.33 6.70
N LEU A 107 -7.35 -6.46 7.46
CA LEU A 107 -8.68 -6.77 8.02
C LEU A 107 -9.73 -6.97 6.92
N VAL A 108 -9.78 -6.08 5.94
CA VAL A 108 -10.70 -6.20 4.80
C VAL A 108 -10.40 -7.47 4.01
N ALA A 109 -9.14 -7.79 3.74
CA ALA A 109 -8.74 -9.01 3.06
C ALA A 109 -9.12 -10.25 3.87
N ALA A 110 -8.86 -10.28 5.18
CA ALA A 110 -9.21 -11.38 6.05
C ALA A 110 -10.74 -11.60 6.10
N LEU A 111 -11.54 -10.53 6.11
CA LEU A 111 -13.00 -10.62 6.09
C LEU A 111 -13.55 -11.01 4.72
N GLY A 112 -13.00 -10.47 3.63
CA GLY A 112 -13.44 -10.75 2.27
C GLY A 112 -13.04 -12.15 1.79
N LEU A 113 -11.83 -12.60 2.11
CA LEU A 113 -11.32 -13.91 1.74
C LEU A 113 -11.95 -15.04 2.57
N ARG A 114 -12.55 -14.76 3.73
CA ARG A 114 -13.30 -15.77 4.51
C ARG A 114 -14.46 -16.39 3.74
N GLY A 115 -15.05 -15.67 2.77
CA GLY A 115 -16.10 -16.18 1.90
C GLY A 115 -15.62 -16.63 0.53
N ALA A 116 -14.35 -16.37 0.18
CA ALA A 116 -13.77 -16.81 -1.07
C ALA A 116 -13.43 -18.30 -0.94
N GLY A 117 -14.24 -19.17 -1.57
CA GLY A 117 -13.96 -20.61 -1.66
C GLY A 117 -12.61 -20.91 -2.31
N LYS A 118 -12.27 -22.19 -2.48
CA LYS A 118 -10.99 -22.60 -3.11
C LYS A 118 -10.87 -22.03 -4.54
N VAL A 119 -10.02 -21.03 -4.69
CA VAL A 119 -9.58 -20.48 -5.98
C VAL A 119 -8.78 -21.56 -6.71
N GLY A 120 -9.06 -21.79 -8.00
CA GLY A 120 -8.37 -22.79 -8.83
C GLY A 120 -8.97 -24.20 -8.88
N SER A 121 -10.17 -24.45 -8.32
CA SER A 121 -10.87 -25.71 -8.61
C SER A 121 -11.35 -25.68 -10.05
N LYS A 122 -10.66 -26.39 -10.96
CA LYS A 122 -11.15 -26.65 -12.32
C LYS A 122 -12.60 -27.10 -12.23
N ARG A 123 -13.51 -26.33 -12.84
CA ARG A 123 -14.86 -26.79 -13.12
C ARG A 123 -14.74 -27.49 -14.47
N ASP A 124 -14.71 -28.82 -14.42
CA ASP A 124 -14.98 -29.66 -15.59
C ASP A 124 -16.36 -29.32 -16.18
#